data_AF-A0A2E6T7M1-F1
#
_entry.id   AF-A0A2E6T7M1-F1
#
_cell.length_a   1.000
_cell.length_b   1.000
_cell.length_c   1.000
_cell.angle_alpha   90.00
_cell.angle_beta   90.00
_cell.angle_gamma   90.00
#
_symmetry.space_group_name_H-M   'P 1'
#
loop_
_entity.id
_entity.type
_entity.pdbx_description
1 polymer ?
#
loop_
_entity_poly.entity_id
_entity_poly.type
_entity_poly.pdbx_seq_one_letter_code
_entity_poly.pdbx_strand_id
1 'polypeptide(L)' 'NNAWHFCYVTDFAYIGNIPYAELAKDLDFDFDAGVFQNLFGVFPIEQATDMYQIWEDNFLHYWLDVGVYFIRVKEI' A
#
# COMPACT_ATOMS: atom_id res chain seq x y z
N ASN A 1 -19.40 18.70 2.39
CA ASN A 1 -18.95 18.26 1.06
C ASN A 1 -19.06 16.75 0.98
N ASN A 2 -19.89 16.21 0.07
CA ASN A 2 -20.02 14.75 -0.20
C ASN A 2 -18.91 14.30 -1.17
N ALA A 3 -17.65 14.46 -0.79
CA ALA A 3 -16.53 13.98 -1.60
C ALA A 3 -16.02 12.64 -1.07
N TRP A 4 -15.58 11.77 -1.98
CA TRP A 4 -14.82 10.57 -1.62
C TRP A 4 -13.43 10.98 -1.13
N HIS A 5 -12.93 10.26 -0.14
CA HIS A 5 -11.57 10.38 0.38
C HIS A 5 -10.93 9.00 0.39
N PHE A 6 -9.61 8.95 0.25
CA PHE A 6 -8.86 7.73 0.51
C PHE A 6 -8.81 7.49 2.01
N CYS A 7 -9.18 6.29 2.44
CA CYS A 7 -8.99 5.86 3.83
C CYS A 7 -7.56 5.37 4.02
N TYR A 8 -7.15 4.39 3.20
CA TYR A 8 -5.81 3.83 3.22
C TYR A 8 -5.46 3.13 1.90
N VAL A 9 -4.16 2.88 1.71
CA VAL A 9 -3.60 2.05 0.64
C VAL A 9 -2.56 1.12 1.27
N THR A 10 -2.72 -0.20 1.10
CA THR A 10 -1.82 -1.19 1.72
C THR A 10 -1.25 -2.14 0.66
N ASP A 11 0.06 -2.30 0.69
CA ASP A 11 0.80 -3.33 -0.05
C ASP A 11 1.15 -4.50 0.90
N PHE A 12 1.05 -5.72 0.40
CA PHE A 12 1.27 -6.95 1.16
C PHE A 12 2.36 -7.81 0.54
N ALA A 13 3.24 -8.34 1.39
CA ALA A 13 4.29 -9.28 0.99
C ALA A 13 4.33 -10.47 1.96
N TYR A 14 4.89 -11.59 1.49
CA TYR A 14 5.21 -12.72 2.37
C TYR A 14 6.50 -12.42 3.14
N ILE A 15 6.40 -12.29 4.47
CA ILE A 15 7.51 -11.96 5.37
C ILE A 15 7.81 -13.16 6.27
N GLY A 16 9.09 -13.43 6.49
CA GLY A 16 9.59 -14.54 7.30
C GLY A 16 10.35 -15.59 6.50
N ASN A 17 10.66 -16.71 7.15
CA ASN A 17 11.44 -17.79 6.55
C ASN A 17 10.53 -18.91 6.08
N ILE A 18 10.80 -19.47 4.89
CA ILE A 18 10.13 -20.68 4.41
C ILE A 18 10.33 -21.82 5.44
N PRO A 19 9.28 -22.61 5.77
CA PRO A 19 7.92 -22.59 5.24
C PRO A 19 6.93 -21.68 6.00
N TYR A 20 7.39 -20.91 6.97
CA TYR A 20 6.58 -20.12 7.90
C TYR A 20 6.47 -18.64 7.49
N ALA A 21 6.63 -18.33 6.21
CA ALA A 21 6.41 -16.96 5.73
C ALA A 21 4.91 -16.66 5.70
N GLU A 22 4.50 -15.52 6.24
CA GLU A 22 3.10 -15.11 6.34
C GLU A 22 2.87 -13.83 5.53
N LEU A 23 1.64 -13.67 5.02
CA LEU A 23 1.24 -12.45 4.33
C LEU A 23 1.10 -11.31 5.33
N ALA A 24 1.97 -10.31 5.24
CA ALA A 24 2.02 -9.16 6.15
C ALA A 24 1.99 -7.85 5.35
N LYS A 25 1.64 -6.76 6.04
CA LYS A 25 1.74 -5.40 5.47
C LYS A 25 3.21 -5.08 5.25
N ASP A 26 3.58 -4.78 4.01
CA ASP A 26 4.93 -4.33 3.67
C ASP A 26 4.99 -2.80 3.68
N LEU A 27 4.02 -2.17 3.03
CA LEU A 27 3.79 -0.73 3.00
C LEU A 27 2.31 -0.43 3.31
N ASP A 28 2.05 0.57 4.14
CA ASP A 28 0.69 0.95 4.53
C ASP A 28 0.59 2.47 4.65
N PHE A 29 -0.08 3.12 3.70
CA PHE A 29 -0.37 4.54 3.70
C PHE A 29 -1.77 4.75 4.26
N ASP A 30 -1.88 5.06 5.56
CA ASP A 30 -3.14 5.25 6.27
C ASP A 30 -3.44 6.74 6.42
N PHE A 31 -4.31 7.25 5.54
CA PHE A 31 -4.66 8.67 5.45
C PHE A 31 -5.62 9.10 6.57
N ASP A 32 -6.48 8.19 7.03
CA ASP A 32 -7.41 8.47 8.12
C ASP A 32 -6.65 8.61 9.46
N ALA A 33 -5.63 7.77 9.69
CA ALA A 33 -4.78 7.86 10.87
C ALA A 33 -3.60 8.84 10.71
N GLY A 34 -3.29 9.28 9.50
CA GLY A 34 -2.16 10.17 9.21
C GLY A 34 -0.80 9.52 9.42
N VAL A 35 -0.70 8.20 9.18
CA VAL A 35 0.53 7.44 9.38
C VAL A 35 0.92 6.61 8.17
N PHE A 36 2.22 6.41 8.02
CA PHE A 36 2.82 5.44 7.12
C PHE A 36 3.46 4.32 7.95
N GLN A 37 3.10 3.06 7.67
CA GLN A 37 3.62 1.90 8.37
C GLN A 37 4.41 1.03 7.39
N ASN A 38 5.54 0.49 7.83
CA ASN A 38 6.32 -0.49 7.09
C ASN A 38 7.03 -1.43 8.07
N LEU A 39 7.88 -2.33 7.55
CA LEU A 39 8.65 -3.27 8.37
C LEU A 39 9.58 -2.61 9.41
N PHE A 40 9.88 -1.33 9.27
CA PHE A 40 10.76 -0.58 10.17
C PHE A 40 10.01 0.22 11.24
N GLY A 41 8.68 0.35 11.14
CA GLY A 41 7.87 1.00 12.17
C GLY A 41 6.72 1.83 11.61
N VAL A 42 6.29 2.80 12.42
CA VAL A 42 5.18 3.71 12.14
C VAL A 42 5.69 5.15 12.13
N PHE A 43 5.41 5.87 11.07
CA PHE A 43 5.90 7.22 10.80
C PHE A 43 4.73 8.16 10.46
N PRO A 44 4.84 9.47 10.66
CA PRO A 44 3.91 10.44 10.10
C PRO A 44 3.81 10.30 8.57
N ILE A 45 2.60 10.42 8.02
CA ILE A 45 2.36 10.17 6.59
C ILE A 45 3.12 11.13 5.68
N GLU A 46 3.48 12.32 6.15
CA GLU A 46 4.26 13.30 5.40
C GLU A 46 5.66 12.79 5.05
N GLN A 47 6.21 11.88 5.87
CA GLN A 47 7.51 11.23 5.60
C GLN A 47 7.44 10.19 4.49
N ALA A 48 6.24 9.77 4.09
CA ALA A 48 6.03 8.75 3.08
C ALA A 48 6.06 9.30 1.65
N THR A 49 6.21 10.62 1.46
CA THR A 49 6.08 11.29 0.15
C THR A 49 6.92 10.62 -0.94
N ASP A 50 8.22 10.44 -0.69
CA ASP A 50 9.13 9.85 -1.68
C ASP A 50 8.82 8.36 -1.94
N MET A 51 8.43 7.64 -0.88
CA MET A 51 8.06 6.23 -0.98
C MET A 51 6.77 6.03 -1.76
N TYR A 52 5.75 6.88 -1.51
CA TYR A 52 4.47 6.81 -2.18
C TYR A 52 4.61 7.05 -3.68
N GLN A 53 5.41 8.05 -4.09
CA GLN A 53 5.65 8.31 -5.53
C GLN A 53 6.28 7.10 -6.23
N ILE A 54 7.31 6.50 -5.63
CA ILE A 54 7.97 5.33 -6.21
C ILE A 54 7.01 4.13 -6.27
N TRP A 55 6.25 3.91 -5.19
CA TRP A 55 5.29 2.81 -5.11
C TRP A 55 4.16 2.98 -6.13
N GLU A 56 3.58 4.17 -6.24
CA GLU A 56 2.47 4.47 -7.15
C GLU A 56 2.89 4.31 -8.62
N ASP A 57 4.05 4.83 -8.99
CA ASP A 57 4.60 4.69 -10.34
C ASP A 57 4.80 3.21 -10.72
N ASN A 58 5.39 2.42 -9.81
CA ASN A 58 5.58 0.99 -10.02
C ASN A 58 4.24 0.25 -10.11
N PHE A 59 3.29 0.54 -9.22
CA PHE A 59 1.97 -0.08 -9.22
C PHE A 59 1.22 0.18 -10.53
N LEU A 60 1.20 1.43 -10.99
CA LEU A 60 0.56 1.82 -12.24
C LEU A 60 1.22 1.14 -13.44
N HIS A 61 2.55 1.06 -13.48
CA HIS A 61 3.25 0.35 -14.55
C HIS A 61 2.89 -1.15 -14.57
N TYR A 62 2.91 -1.81 -13.41
CA TYR A 62 2.55 -3.23 -13.30
C TYR A 62 1.11 -3.51 -13.73
N TRP A 63 0.20 -2.60 -13.41
CA TRP A 63 -1.20 -2.74 -13.80
C TRP A 63 -1.44 -2.40 -15.28
N LEU A 64 -1.05 -1.21 -15.73
CA LEU A 64 -1.45 -0.67 -17.02
C LEU A 64 -0.62 -1.24 -18.19
N ASP A 65 0.68 -1.43 -17.99
CA ASP A 65 1.59 -1.81 -19.08
C ASP A 65 1.91 -3.30 -19.08
N VAL A 66 2.05 -3.90 -17.89
CA VAL A 66 2.49 -5.31 -17.76
C VAL A 66 1.31 -6.27 -17.56
N GLY A 67 0.19 -5.81 -17.00
CA GLY A 67 -1.00 -6.64 -16.78
C GLY A 67 -0.84 -7.67 -15.66
N VAL A 68 -0.07 -7.35 -14.62
CA VAL A 68 0.21 -8.25 -13.48
C VAL A 68 -1.03 -8.52 -12.63
N TYR A 69 -1.92 -7.54 -12.49
CA TYR A 69 -3.02 -7.58 -11.52
C TYR A 69 -4.39 -7.79 -12.15
N PHE A 70 -5.20 -8.62 -11.49
CA PHE A 70 -6.65 -8.68 -11.70
C PHE A 70 -7.36 -7.81 -10.64
N ILE A 71 -8.26 -6.93 -11.09
CA ILE A 71 -8.92 -5.94 -10.22
C ILE A 71 -10.28 -6.42 -9.74
N ARG A 72 -10.57 -6.16 -8.46
CA ARG A 72 -11.88 -6.32 -7.86
C ARG A 72 -12.25 -5.06 -7.08
N VAL A 73 -13.46 -4.56 -7.30
CA VAL A 73 -14.05 -3.45 -6.53
C VAL A 73 -15.21 -3.99 -5.70
N LYS A 74 -15.34 -3.51 -4.46
CA LYS A 74 -16.43 -3.85 -3.54
C LYS A 74 -16.97 -2.58 -2.91
N GLU A 75 -18.25 -2.33 -3.07
CA GLU A 75 -18.98 -1.31 -2.30
C GLU A 75 -19.28 -1.87 -0.91
N ILE A 76 -19.05 -1.05 0.12
CA ILE A 76 -19.23 -1.39 1.54
C ILE A 76 -20.37 -0.54 2.08
#